data_AF-A0A5B8V467-F1
#
_entry.id   AF-A0A5B8V467-F1
#
_cell.length_a   1.000
_cell.length_b   1.000
_cell.length_c   1.000
_cell.angle_alpha   90.00
_cell.angle_beta   90.00
_cell.angle_gamma   90.00
#
_symmetry.space_group_name_H-M   'P 1'
#
loop_
_entity.id
_entity.type
_entity.pdbx_description
1 polymer ?
#
loop_
_entity_poly.entity_id
_entity_poly.type
_entity_poly.pdbx_seq_one_letter_code
_entity_poly.pdbx_strand_id
1 'polypeptide(L)'
;MIRRLFNYFFVLILCFSAFTAQAHLQDTTKKSAPPKITVKPTGLKPVYHRPLLPKLSAAADSAQKAQMDPAQLNDKSLNGQYQYLLTKVYHYQQPLLAALWKNAMDTLNQSRSQLKAAQAKLSTQVKSVDSLKTDLTGKQQSLTESNAKADAISVFGMLMPKSTYNVVMFGAVGVLAVALVIVIATTAKHKHEAKYRTELYEEIDEEYKTFKAKAHEKELKLARELQTERNKLDELLGRG
;
A
#
# COMPACT_ATOMS: atom_id res chain seq x y z
N MET A 1 30.02 15.28 31.13
CA MET A 1 29.96 13.99 30.40
C MET A 1 28.54 13.65 29.92
N ILE A 2 27.51 13.72 30.79
CA ILE A 2 26.09 13.48 30.46
C ILE A 2 25.58 14.29 29.24
N ARG A 3 25.91 15.59 29.14
CA ARG A 3 25.45 16.46 28.04
C ARG A 3 26.03 16.12 26.67
N ARG A 4 27.22 15.49 26.62
CA ARG A 4 27.82 14.98 25.37
C ARG A 4 27.17 13.68 24.93
N LEU A 5 26.87 12.77 25.88
CA LEU A 5 26.12 11.54 25.60
C LEU A 5 24.69 11.84 25.10
N PHE A 6 24.01 12.84 25.66
CA PHE A 6 22.68 13.24 25.20
C PHE A 6 22.68 13.80 23.77
N ASN A 7 23.74 14.54 23.38
CA ASN A 7 23.88 15.03 22.01
C ASN A 7 24.19 13.90 21.01
N TYR A 8 25.03 12.92 21.36
CA TYR A 8 25.23 11.74 20.50
C TYR A 8 23.96 10.90 20.36
N PHE A 9 23.15 10.82 21.43
CA PHE A 9 21.84 10.16 21.41
C PHE A 9 20.84 10.88 20.50
N PHE A 10 20.75 12.21 20.57
CA PHE A 10 19.89 13.02 19.70
C PHE A 10 20.33 12.95 18.22
N VAL A 11 21.63 12.95 17.96
CA VAL A 11 22.20 12.78 16.60
C VAL A 11 21.94 11.37 16.06
N LEU A 12 22.06 10.33 16.89
CA LEU A 12 21.82 8.94 16.45
C LEU A 12 20.35 8.69 16.14
N ILE A 13 19.41 9.26 16.91
CA ILE A 13 17.97 9.23 16.61
C ILE A 13 17.64 10.03 15.35
N LEU A 14 18.20 11.24 15.19
CA LEU A 14 17.99 12.05 13.99
C LEU A 14 18.53 11.36 12.73
N CYS A 15 19.74 10.78 12.78
CA CYS A 15 20.31 10.04 11.66
C CYS A 15 19.51 8.77 11.32
N PHE A 16 18.94 8.08 12.32
CA PHE A 16 18.13 6.88 12.07
C PHE A 16 16.75 7.23 11.48
N SER A 17 16.16 8.36 11.88
CA SER A 17 14.93 8.89 11.26
C SER A 17 15.13 9.34 9.80
N ALA A 18 16.31 9.85 9.46
CA ALA A 18 16.66 10.17 8.07
C ALA A 18 16.86 8.90 7.21
N PHE A 19 17.41 7.83 7.79
CA PHE A 19 17.62 6.56 7.08
C PHE A 19 16.31 5.82 6.79
N THR A 20 15.34 5.83 7.72
CA THR A 20 14.01 5.25 7.47
C THR A 20 13.21 6.05 6.45
N ALA A 21 13.41 7.38 6.36
CA ALA A 21 12.78 8.22 5.34
C ALA A 21 13.25 7.87 3.91
N GLN A 22 14.51 7.47 3.74
CA GLN A 22 15.05 7.07 2.43
C GLN A 22 14.56 5.68 1.98
N ALA A 23 14.24 4.78 2.91
CA ALA A 23 13.69 3.45 2.60
C ALA A 23 12.23 3.51 2.11
N HIS A 24 11.44 4.50 2.58
CA HIS A 24 10.04 4.68 2.15
C HIS A 24 9.88 5.29 0.75
N LEU A 25 10.94 5.83 0.13
CA LEU A 25 10.88 6.46 -1.20
C LEU A 25 11.13 5.51 -2.37
N GLN A 26 11.65 4.30 -2.12
CA GLN A 26 11.94 3.35 -3.22
C GLN A 26 10.76 2.44 -3.59
N ASP A 27 9.77 2.27 -2.71
CA ASP A 27 8.65 1.34 -2.97
C ASP A 27 7.44 2.01 -3.66
N THR A 28 7.44 3.35 -3.79
CA THR A 28 6.32 4.08 -4.43
C THR A 28 6.52 4.31 -5.93
N THR A 29 7.68 3.93 -6.52
CA THR A 29 7.98 4.22 -7.94
C THR A 29 7.68 3.07 -8.89
N LYS A 30 7.22 1.90 -8.42
CA LYS A 30 6.63 0.87 -9.30
C LYS A 30 5.17 1.19 -9.62
N LYS A 31 4.96 2.33 -10.28
CA LYS A 31 3.73 2.67 -10.99
C LYS A 31 3.57 1.68 -12.14
N SER A 32 2.86 0.58 -11.91
CA SER A 32 2.39 -0.27 -13.00
C SER A 32 1.47 0.58 -13.86
N ALA A 33 1.91 0.84 -15.10
CA ALA A 33 1.09 1.50 -16.09
C ALA A 33 -0.22 0.72 -16.26
N PRO A 34 -1.39 1.37 -16.32
CA PRO A 34 -2.64 0.69 -16.61
C PRO A 34 -2.51 -0.05 -17.96
N PRO A 35 -3.03 -1.29 -18.09
CA PRO A 35 -2.95 -2.02 -19.34
C PRO A 35 -3.61 -1.21 -20.45
N LYS A 36 -2.84 -0.90 -21.49
CA LYS A 36 -3.29 -0.17 -22.68
C LYS A 36 -4.25 -1.07 -23.45
N ILE A 37 -5.55 -0.94 -23.21
CA ILE A 37 -6.58 -1.62 -24.02
C ILE A 37 -6.55 -0.97 -25.41
N THR A 38 -5.79 -1.57 -26.32
CA THR A 38 -5.80 -1.22 -27.74
C THR A 38 -6.90 -2.03 -28.40
N VAL A 39 -8.11 -1.48 -28.49
CA VAL A 39 -9.16 -2.08 -29.32
C VAL A 39 -8.84 -1.76 -30.78
N LYS A 40 -8.24 -2.73 -31.47
CA LYS A 40 -8.04 -2.72 -32.92
C LYS A 40 -9.42 -2.84 -33.58
N PRO A 41 -9.85 -1.93 -34.48
CA PRO A 41 -11.11 -2.10 -35.18
C PRO A 41 -10.96 -3.23 -36.21
N THR A 42 -11.39 -4.44 -35.87
CA THR A 42 -11.49 -5.54 -36.82
C THR A 42 -12.67 -5.26 -37.74
N GLY A 43 -12.36 -4.86 -38.97
CA GLY A 43 -13.33 -4.58 -40.02
C GLY A 43 -14.27 -5.76 -40.27
N LEU A 44 -15.57 -5.50 -40.14
CA LEU A 44 -16.62 -6.39 -40.60
C LEU A 44 -16.64 -6.36 -42.13
N LYS A 45 -16.25 -7.47 -42.76
CA LYS A 45 -16.47 -7.70 -44.19
C LYS A 45 -17.96 -8.05 -44.39
N PRO A 46 -18.66 -7.45 -45.37
CA PRO A 46 -20.04 -7.82 -45.65
C PRO A 46 -20.09 -9.25 -46.22
N VAL A 47 -20.87 -10.12 -45.57
CA VAL A 47 -21.18 -11.46 -46.06
C VAL A 47 -22.33 -11.34 -47.06
N TYR A 48 -22.07 -11.64 -48.32
CA TYR A 48 -23.10 -11.77 -49.35
C TYR A 48 -23.73 -13.16 -49.27
N HIS A 49 -25.00 -13.24 -48.90
CA HIS A 49 -25.80 -14.44 -49.13
C HIS A 49 -26.48 -14.36 -50.50
N ARG A 50 -26.17 -15.35 -51.34
CA ARG A 50 -26.76 -15.60 -52.65
C ARG A 50 -28.25 -15.90 -52.47
N PRO A 51 -29.18 -15.16 -53.09
CA PRO A 51 -30.59 -15.49 -53.01
C PRO A 51 -30.85 -16.81 -53.75
N LEU A 52 -31.45 -17.77 -53.06
CA LEU A 52 -31.95 -19.00 -53.66
C LEU A 52 -33.24 -18.68 -54.43
N LEU A 53 -33.30 -19.12 -55.68
CA LEU A 53 -34.48 -19.02 -56.54
C LEU A 53 -35.67 -19.76 -55.90
N PRO A 54 -36.89 -19.18 -55.91
CA PRO A 54 -38.08 -19.88 -55.44
C PRO A 54 -38.41 -21.06 -56.36
N LYS A 55 -38.62 -22.25 -55.79
CA LYS A 55 -39.23 -23.37 -56.49
C LYS A 55 -40.70 -23.04 -56.75
N LEU A 56 -41.08 -23.10 -58.03
CA LEU A 56 -42.46 -23.04 -58.50
C LEU A 56 -43.24 -24.24 -57.93
N SER A 57 -44.22 -23.98 -57.06
CA SER A 57 -45.26 -24.94 -56.72
C SER A 57 -46.59 -24.35 -57.15
N ALA A 58 -47.21 -25.02 -58.12
CA ALA A 58 -48.53 -24.72 -58.62
C ALA A 58 -49.59 -25.15 -57.58
N ALA A 59 -50.45 -24.22 -57.17
CA ALA A 59 -51.76 -24.52 -56.61
C ALA A 59 -52.72 -23.42 -57.05
N ALA A 60 -53.84 -23.86 -57.63
CA ALA A 60 -54.85 -23.06 -58.31
C ALA A 60 -55.80 -22.33 -57.35
N ASP A 61 -56.50 -21.35 -57.93
CA ASP A 61 -57.78 -20.75 -57.55
C ASP A 61 -57.89 -19.90 -56.27
N SER A 62 -57.98 -18.59 -56.46
CA SER A 62 -59.28 -17.92 -56.66
C SER A 62 -59.09 -16.40 -56.72
N ALA A 63 -59.41 -15.81 -57.87
CA ALA A 63 -59.41 -14.36 -58.06
C ALA A 63 -60.68 -13.75 -57.44
N GLN A 64 -60.60 -13.31 -56.19
CA GLN A 64 -61.58 -12.38 -55.62
C GLN A 64 -61.12 -10.94 -55.89
N LYS A 65 -61.83 -10.25 -56.80
CA LYS A 65 -61.78 -8.79 -56.91
C LYS A 65 -62.28 -8.20 -55.58
N ALA A 66 -61.36 -7.65 -54.78
CA ALA A 66 -61.72 -6.85 -53.62
C ALA A 66 -62.29 -5.51 -54.11
N GLN A 67 -63.61 -5.35 -53.94
CA GLN A 67 -64.28 -4.06 -54.08
C GLN A 67 -63.80 -3.17 -52.93
N MET A 68 -63.20 -2.03 -53.28
CA MET A 68 -62.56 -1.13 -52.34
C MET A 68 -63.59 -0.16 -51.76
N ASP A 69 -63.79 -0.25 -50.44
CA ASP A 69 -64.68 0.59 -49.66
C ASP A 69 -64.17 2.06 -49.66
N PRO A 70 -64.99 3.09 -50.01
CA PRO A 70 -64.55 4.48 -50.16
C PRO A 70 -63.92 5.10 -48.90
N ALA A 71 -64.05 4.47 -47.72
CA ALA A 71 -63.41 4.90 -46.48
C ALA A 71 -61.87 4.75 -46.45
N GLN A 72 -61.28 3.94 -47.35
CA GLN A 72 -59.82 3.74 -47.45
C GLN A 72 -59.09 4.95 -48.08
N LEU A 73 -59.82 5.90 -48.68
CA LEU A 73 -59.24 7.05 -49.38
C LEU A 73 -58.75 8.18 -48.46
N ASN A 74 -58.95 8.09 -47.14
CA ASN A 74 -58.56 9.11 -46.16
C ASN A 74 -57.44 8.66 -45.19
N ASP A 75 -56.85 7.47 -45.38
CA ASP A 75 -55.73 7.00 -44.55
C ASP A 75 -54.41 7.64 -45.01
N LYS A 76 -53.77 8.42 -44.12
CA LYS A 76 -52.46 9.05 -44.35
C LYS A 76 -51.29 8.08 -44.22
N SER A 77 -51.53 6.81 -43.85
CA SER A 77 -50.48 5.80 -43.78
C SER A 77 -49.85 5.55 -45.15
N LEU A 78 -48.60 5.05 -45.13
CA LEU A 78 -47.86 4.73 -46.36
C LEU A 78 -48.66 3.72 -47.23
N ASN A 79 -49.36 2.77 -46.58
CA ASN A 79 -50.17 1.75 -47.24
C ASN A 79 -51.48 2.33 -47.80
N GLY A 80 -52.13 3.23 -47.06
CA GLY A 80 -53.28 4.00 -47.54
C GLY A 80 -52.95 4.85 -48.76
N GLN A 81 -51.78 5.49 -48.78
CA GLN A 81 -51.28 6.26 -49.93
C GLN A 81 -51.02 5.37 -51.16
N TYR A 82 -50.46 4.16 -50.97
CA TYR A 82 -50.29 3.17 -52.05
C TYR A 82 -51.64 2.72 -52.63
N GLN A 83 -52.59 2.41 -51.76
CA GLN A 83 -53.94 2.03 -52.13
C GLN A 83 -54.69 3.15 -52.87
N TYR A 84 -54.56 4.40 -52.40
CA TYR A 84 -55.07 5.57 -53.12
C TYR A 84 -54.47 5.69 -54.52
N LEU A 85 -53.14 5.56 -54.65
CA LEU A 85 -52.47 5.61 -55.95
C LEU A 85 -53.00 4.53 -56.90
N LEU A 86 -53.21 3.28 -56.45
CA LEU A 86 -53.76 2.21 -57.30
C LEU A 86 -55.09 2.57 -57.97
N THR A 87 -55.92 3.39 -57.33
CA THR A 87 -57.20 3.84 -57.91
C THR A 87 -57.03 4.91 -59.00
N LYS A 88 -55.90 5.62 -59.00
CA LYS A 88 -55.59 6.71 -59.94
C LYS A 88 -54.73 6.28 -61.13
N VAL A 89 -53.99 5.18 -61.02
CA VAL A 89 -53.05 4.76 -62.07
C VAL A 89 -53.70 3.80 -63.08
N TYR A 90 -53.30 3.86 -64.35
CA TYR A 90 -53.75 2.92 -65.37
C TYR A 90 -53.27 1.49 -65.11
N HIS A 91 -54.02 0.49 -65.59
CA HIS A 91 -53.76 -0.94 -65.33
C HIS A 91 -52.33 -1.39 -65.68
N TYR A 92 -51.75 -0.89 -66.78
CA TYR A 92 -50.39 -1.25 -67.20
C TYR A 92 -49.28 -0.70 -66.28
N GLN A 93 -49.58 0.31 -65.46
CA GLN A 93 -48.63 0.95 -64.54
C GLN A 93 -48.69 0.34 -63.13
N GLN A 94 -49.75 -0.42 -62.81
CA GLN A 94 -49.90 -1.13 -61.54
C GLN A 94 -48.71 -2.05 -61.20
N PRO A 95 -48.16 -2.88 -62.11
CA PRO A 95 -47.01 -3.72 -61.78
C PRO A 95 -45.73 -2.92 -61.44
N LEU A 96 -45.52 -1.77 -62.10
CA LEU A 96 -44.40 -0.87 -61.79
C LEU A 96 -44.55 -0.28 -60.39
N LEU A 97 -45.76 0.20 -60.05
CA LEU A 97 -46.06 0.76 -58.74
C LEU A 97 -45.95 -0.30 -57.64
N ALA A 98 -46.44 -1.52 -57.88
CA ALA A 98 -46.32 -2.64 -56.95
C ALA A 98 -44.86 -3.04 -56.71
N ALA A 99 -44.03 -3.04 -57.76
CA ALA A 99 -42.59 -3.29 -57.63
C ALA A 99 -41.88 -2.20 -56.82
N LEU A 100 -42.17 -0.92 -57.08
CA LEU A 100 -41.63 0.20 -56.31
C LEU A 100 -42.05 0.14 -54.84
N TRP A 101 -43.33 -0.14 -54.58
CA TRP A 101 -43.86 -0.30 -53.23
C TRP A 101 -43.18 -1.44 -52.48
N LYS A 102 -43.04 -2.60 -53.12
CA LYS A 102 -42.32 -3.75 -52.56
C LYS A 102 -40.87 -3.38 -52.21
N ASN A 103 -40.13 -2.76 -53.13
CA ASN A 103 -38.75 -2.36 -52.90
C ASN A 103 -38.61 -1.31 -51.79
N ALA A 104 -39.52 -0.33 -51.72
CA ALA A 104 -39.55 0.68 -50.66
C ALA A 104 -39.83 0.04 -49.28
N MET A 105 -40.80 -0.88 -49.21
CA MET A 105 -41.15 -1.58 -47.97
C MET A 105 -40.05 -2.55 -47.54
N ASP A 106 -39.42 -3.27 -48.47
CA ASP A 106 -38.27 -4.14 -48.19
C ASP A 106 -37.09 -3.33 -47.64
N THR A 107 -36.79 -2.17 -48.22
CA THR A 107 -35.72 -1.27 -47.74
C THR A 107 -36.05 -0.73 -46.34
N LEU A 108 -37.29 -0.32 -46.09
CA LEU A 108 -37.74 0.18 -44.79
C LEU A 108 -37.66 -0.91 -43.72
N ASN A 109 -38.11 -2.12 -44.04
CA ASN A 109 -38.04 -3.27 -43.15
C ASN A 109 -36.59 -3.67 -42.88
N GLN A 110 -35.73 -3.65 -43.89
CA GLN A 110 -34.30 -3.91 -43.74
C GLN A 110 -33.64 -2.87 -42.83
N SER A 111 -33.92 -1.58 -43.02
CA SER A 111 -33.40 -0.51 -42.17
C SER A 111 -33.87 -0.64 -40.71
N ARG A 112 -35.17 -0.92 -40.49
CA ARG A 112 -35.73 -1.17 -39.16
C ARG A 112 -35.11 -2.40 -38.49
N SER A 113 -34.89 -3.47 -39.25
CA SER A 113 -34.23 -4.70 -38.77
C SER A 113 -32.78 -4.42 -38.36
N GLN A 114 -32.03 -3.67 -39.18
CA GLN A 114 -30.66 -3.27 -38.87
C GLN A 114 -30.59 -2.37 -37.63
N LEU A 115 -31.51 -1.41 -37.48
CA LEU A 115 -31.60 -0.57 -36.28
C LEU A 115 -31.88 -1.41 -35.03
N LYS A 116 -32.83 -2.34 -35.10
CA LYS A 116 -33.14 -3.25 -33.98
C LYS A 116 -31.92 -4.11 -33.62
N ALA A 117 -31.20 -4.64 -34.62
CA ALA A 117 -29.99 -5.42 -34.40
C ALA A 117 -28.85 -4.58 -33.81
N ALA A 118 -28.66 -3.35 -34.27
CA ALA A 118 -27.68 -2.42 -33.72
C ALA A 118 -28.00 -2.03 -32.27
N GLN A 119 -29.27 -1.75 -31.95
CA GLN A 119 -29.71 -1.42 -30.61
C GLN A 119 -29.59 -2.62 -29.65
N ALA A 120 -29.86 -3.83 -30.13
CA ALA A 120 -29.61 -5.06 -29.36
C ALA A 120 -28.11 -5.24 -29.05
N LYS A 121 -27.23 -5.06 -30.06
CA LYS A 121 -25.77 -5.11 -29.87
C LYS A 121 -25.29 -4.03 -28.90
N LEU A 122 -25.82 -2.81 -29.00
CA LEU A 122 -25.49 -1.70 -28.09
C LEU A 122 -25.89 -2.07 -26.64
N SER A 123 -27.09 -2.62 -26.45
CA SER A 123 -27.53 -3.07 -25.12
C SER A 123 -26.60 -4.15 -24.55
N THR A 124 -26.19 -5.13 -25.36
CA THR A 124 -25.21 -6.15 -24.94
C THR A 124 -23.85 -5.54 -24.60
N GLN A 125 -23.37 -4.59 -25.39
CA GLN A 125 -22.11 -3.91 -25.14
C GLN A 125 -22.15 -3.09 -23.86
N VAL A 126 -23.21 -2.31 -23.62
CA VAL A 126 -23.40 -1.55 -22.38
C VAL A 126 -23.39 -2.50 -21.18
N LYS A 127 -24.14 -3.61 -21.23
CA LYS A 127 -24.12 -4.63 -20.16
C LYS A 127 -22.72 -5.20 -19.93
N SER A 128 -21.96 -5.47 -20.98
CA SER A 128 -20.58 -5.98 -20.85
C SER A 128 -19.62 -4.94 -20.29
N VAL A 129 -19.81 -3.65 -20.62
CA VAL A 129 -19.01 -2.56 -20.06
C VAL A 129 -19.33 -2.38 -18.58
N ASP A 130 -20.61 -2.43 -18.20
CA ASP A 130 -21.03 -2.33 -16.80
C ASP A 130 -20.53 -3.52 -15.98
N SER A 131 -20.60 -4.75 -16.52
CA SER A 131 -20.03 -5.92 -15.85
C SER A 131 -18.51 -5.79 -15.71
N LEU A 132 -17.81 -5.37 -16.75
CA LEU A 132 -16.35 -5.24 -16.71
C LEU A 132 -15.90 -4.11 -15.77
N LYS A 133 -16.68 -3.03 -15.67
CA LYS A 133 -16.47 -1.95 -14.69
C LYS A 133 -16.70 -2.44 -13.27
N THR A 134 -17.73 -3.26 -13.05
CA THR A 134 -18.01 -3.87 -11.75
C THR A 134 -16.88 -4.82 -11.34
N ASP A 135 -16.41 -5.67 -12.26
CA ASP A 135 -15.28 -6.57 -12.04
C ASP A 135 -13.97 -5.82 -11.75
N LEU A 136 -13.71 -4.73 -12.47
CA LEU A 136 -12.55 -3.87 -12.21
C LEU A 136 -12.62 -3.23 -10.82
N THR A 137 -13.80 -2.74 -10.44
CA THR A 137 -14.00 -2.12 -9.12
C THR A 137 -13.81 -3.16 -8.01
N GLY A 138 -14.38 -4.36 -8.17
CA GLY A 138 -14.22 -5.47 -7.22
C GLY A 138 -12.76 -5.95 -7.11
N LYS A 139 -12.07 -6.09 -8.25
CA LYS A 139 -10.63 -6.45 -8.26
C LYS A 139 -9.77 -5.37 -7.63
N GLN A 140 -10.04 -4.08 -7.88
CA GLN A 140 -9.31 -2.99 -7.25
C GLN A 140 -9.51 -3.00 -5.73
N GLN A 141 -10.73 -3.24 -5.27
CA GLN A 141 -11.04 -3.34 -3.84
C GLN A 141 -10.33 -4.54 -3.20
N SER A 142 -10.34 -5.70 -3.87
CA SER A 142 -9.62 -6.90 -3.42
C SER A 142 -8.10 -6.71 -3.41
N LEU A 143 -7.52 -6.01 -4.39
CA LEU A 143 -6.10 -5.65 -4.38
C LEU A 143 -5.76 -4.69 -3.23
N THR A 144 -6.65 -3.75 -2.92
CA THR A 144 -6.46 -2.80 -1.82
C THR A 144 -6.51 -3.53 -0.48
N GLU A 145 -7.47 -4.43 -0.31
CA GLU A 145 -7.60 -5.25 0.90
C GLU A 145 -6.46 -6.28 1.04
N SER A 146 -6.04 -6.89 -0.07
CA SER A 146 -4.92 -7.84 -0.09
C SER A 146 -3.59 -7.14 0.20
N ASN A 147 -3.34 -5.94 -0.36
CA ASN A 147 -2.17 -5.14 0.00
C ASN A 147 -2.21 -4.74 1.48
N ALA A 148 -3.37 -4.33 2.00
CA ALA A 148 -3.51 -4.01 3.43
C ALA A 148 -3.20 -5.21 4.34
N LYS A 149 -3.58 -6.43 3.93
CA LYS A 149 -3.26 -7.68 4.64
C LYS A 149 -1.78 -8.09 4.46
N ALA A 150 -1.21 -7.92 3.27
CA ALA A 150 0.17 -8.28 2.95
C ALA A 150 1.20 -7.29 3.53
N ASP A 151 0.80 -6.04 3.74
CA ASP A 151 1.61 -5.03 4.42
C ASP A 151 1.44 -5.04 5.94
N ALA A 152 0.65 -5.97 6.48
CA ALA A 152 0.52 -6.16 7.91
C ALA A 152 1.27 -7.42 8.36
N ILE A 153 2.08 -7.29 9.40
CA ILE A 153 2.77 -8.39 10.07
C ILE A 153 2.05 -8.61 11.40
N SER A 154 1.80 -9.88 11.75
CA SER A 154 1.24 -10.23 13.05
C SER A 154 2.34 -10.17 14.11
N VAL A 155 2.18 -9.29 15.09
CA VAL A 155 3.11 -9.11 16.22
C VAL A 155 2.28 -9.16 17.49
N PHE A 156 2.60 -10.10 18.40
CA PHE A 156 1.80 -10.35 19.62
C PHE A 156 0.29 -10.60 19.34
N GLY A 157 -0.04 -11.19 18.18
CA GLY A 157 -1.43 -11.47 17.80
C GLY A 157 -2.21 -10.28 17.25
N MET A 158 -1.61 -9.08 17.20
CA MET A 158 -2.19 -7.91 16.54
C MET A 158 -1.55 -7.71 15.16
N LEU A 159 -2.39 -7.46 14.14
CA LEU A 159 -1.94 -7.14 12.79
C LEU A 159 -1.50 -5.67 12.77
N MET A 160 -0.21 -5.42 12.55
CA MET A 160 0.35 -4.06 12.46
C MET A 160 1.00 -3.83 11.10
N PRO A 161 0.86 -2.63 10.50
CA PRO A 161 1.50 -2.32 9.23
C PRO A 161 3.05 -2.32 9.38
N LYS A 162 3.76 -2.76 8.32
CA LYS A 162 5.24 -2.86 8.26
C LYS A 162 5.96 -1.59 8.72
N SER A 163 5.43 -0.41 8.39
CA SER A 163 5.97 0.88 8.83
C SER A 163 5.99 1.01 10.36
N THR A 164 4.88 0.65 11.01
CA THR A 164 4.78 0.70 12.48
C THR A 164 5.65 -0.38 13.11
N TYR A 165 5.72 -1.57 12.51
CA TYR A 165 6.62 -2.63 12.99
C TYR A 165 8.08 -2.17 13.04
N ASN A 166 8.60 -1.61 11.95
CA ASN A 166 9.99 -1.16 11.89
C ASN A 166 10.30 -0.10 12.95
N VAL A 167 9.40 0.88 13.14
CA VAL A 167 9.56 1.93 14.15
C VAL A 167 9.55 1.34 15.57
N VAL A 168 8.61 0.45 15.87
CA VAL A 168 8.50 -0.17 17.20
C VAL A 168 9.68 -1.11 17.48
N MET A 169 10.10 -1.91 16.50
CA MET A 169 11.20 -2.85 16.61
C MET A 169 12.53 -2.13 16.85
N PHE A 170 12.89 -1.16 16.01
CA PHE A 170 14.10 -0.36 16.22
C PHE A 170 14.00 0.59 17.41
N GLY A 171 12.80 1.08 17.74
CA GLY A 171 12.55 1.83 18.97
C GLY A 171 12.85 1.01 20.22
N ALA A 172 12.39 -0.25 20.27
CA ALA A 172 12.68 -1.16 21.37
C ALA A 172 14.19 -1.46 21.48
N VAL A 173 14.86 -1.71 20.36
CA VAL A 173 16.33 -1.88 20.32
C VAL A 173 17.04 -0.62 20.82
N GLY A 174 16.59 0.57 20.40
CA GLY A 174 17.14 1.85 20.83
C GLY A 174 17.01 2.09 22.33
N VAL A 175 15.84 1.81 22.92
CA VAL A 175 15.61 1.93 24.37
C VAL A 175 16.53 0.99 25.15
N LEU A 176 16.66 -0.26 24.72
CA LEU A 176 17.55 -1.23 25.36
C LEU A 176 19.02 -0.81 25.25
N ALA A 177 19.44 -0.30 24.09
CA ALA A 177 20.80 0.21 23.91
C ALA A 177 21.10 1.38 24.86
N VAL A 178 20.16 2.31 25.05
CA VAL A 178 20.30 3.43 25.99
C VAL A 178 20.39 2.93 27.43
N ALA A 179 19.52 2.00 27.82
CA ALA A 179 19.56 1.40 29.16
C ALA A 179 20.93 0.77 29.44
N LEU A 180 21.48 0.03 28.46
CA LEU A 180 22.79 -0.61 28.56
C LEU A 180 23.91 0.42 28.71
N VAL A 181 23.90 1.49 27.92
CA VAL A 181 24.88 2.59 28.03
C VAL A 181 24.81 3.27 29.40
N ILE A 182 23.60 3.50 29.93
CA ILE A 182 23.42 4.08 31.26
C ILE A 182 24.03 3.15 32.32
N VAL A 183 23.72 1.86 32.28
CA VAL A 183 24.23 0.87 33.26
C VAL A 183 25.76 0.77 33.20
N ILE A 184 26.36 0.75 32.02
CA ILE A 184 27.82 0.72 31.88
C ILE A 184 28.42 2.01 32.45
N ALA A 185 27.87 3.17 32.09
CA ALA A 185 28.38 4.46 32.53
C ALA A 185 28.27 4.64 34.05
N THR A 186 27.15 4.24 34.67
CA THR A 186 27.00 4.31 36.14
C THR A 186 27.96 3.34 36.82
N THR A 187 28.04 2.09 36.37
CA THR A 187 28.92 1.07 36.94
C THR A 187 30.39 1.48 36.88
N ALA A 188 30.85 2.02 35.74
CA ALA A 188 32.22 2.49 35.60
C ALA A 188 32.56 3.62 36.59
N LYS A 189 31.63 4.57 36.78
CA LYS A 189 31.82 5.68 37.74
C LYS A 189 31.88 5.17 39.18
N HIS A 190 30.99 4.27 39.56
CA HIS A 190 30.98 3.68 40.90
C HIS A 190 32.26 2.87 41.18
N LYS A 191 32.75 2.10 40.21
CA LYS A 191 34.01 1.35 40.34
C LYS A 191 35.22 2.27 40.53
N HIS A 192 35.28 3.37 39.77
CA HIS A 192 36.38 4.33 39.89
C HIS A 192 36.40 4.99 41.26
N GLU A 193 35.25 5.47 41.74
CA GLU A 193 35.18 6.10 43.05
C GLU A 193 35.46 5.11 44.18
N ALA A 194 34.94 3.88 44.11
CA ALA A 194 35.26 2.85 45.10
C ALA A 194 36.77 2.58 45.17
N LYS A 195 37.44 2.43 44.02
CA LYS A 195 38.90 2.23 43.98
C LYS A 195 39.65 3.40 44.59
N TYR A 196 39.27 4.64 44.25
CA TYR A 196 39.88 5.84 44.80
C TYR A 196 39.74 5.91 46.33
N ARG A 197 38.56 5.55 46.87
CA ARG A 197 38.34 5.52 48.32
C ARG A 197 39.19 4.43 48.98
N THR A 198 39.25 3.23 48.41
CA THR A 198 40.08 2.15 48.94
C THR A 198 41.56 2.54 49.00
N GLU A 199 42.09 3.13 47.92
CA GLU A 199 43.48 3.59 47.85
C GLU A 199 43.77 4.66 48.90
N LEU A 200 42.86 5.63 49.08
CA LEU A 200 42.99 6.66 50.12
C LEU A 200 42.96 6.08 51.54
N TYR A 201 42.12 5.08 51.80
CA TYR A 201 42.10 4.40 53.10
C TYR A 201 43.37 3.60 53.35
N GLU A 202 43.92 2.97 52.32
CA GLU A 202 45.19 2.23 52.39
C GLU A 202 46.35 3.18 52.70
N GLU A 203 46.43 4.32 52.02
CA GLU A 203 47.43 5.37 52.28
C GLU A 203 47.36 5.88 53.73
N ILE A 204 46.15 6.19 54.23
CA ILE A 204 45.97 6.66 55.62
C ILE A 204 46.33 5.56 56.63
N ASP A 205 45.99 4.30 56.37
CA ASP A 205 46.32 3.17 57.25
C ASP A 205 47.84 2.94 57.31
N GLU A 206 48.54 3.07 56.17
CA GLU A 206 50.01 3.03 56.12
C GLU A 206 50.64 4.20 56.90
N GLU A 207 50.16 5.43 56.70
CA GLU A 207 50.61 6.59 57.46
C GLU A 207 50.39 6.40 58.97
N TYR A 208 49.24 5.87 59.36
CA TYR A 208 48.94 5.60 60.78
C TYR A 208 49.87 4.53 61.37
N LYS A 209 50.12 3.44 60.64
CA LYS A 209 51.08 2.40 61.07
C LYS A 209 52.49 2.96 61.21
N THR A 210 52.94 3.77 60.26
CA THR A 210 54.27 4.39 60.33
C THR A 210 54.37 5.41 61.47
N PHE A 211 53.32 6.19 61.73
CA PHE A 211 53.27 7.09 62.88
C PHE A 211 53.36 6.32 64.21
N LYS A 212 52.60 5.23 64.36
CA LYS A 212 52.63 4.39 65.55
C LYS A 212 54.01 3.76 65.77
N ALA A 213 54.65 3.27 64.70
CA ALA A 213 56.01 2.74 64.77
C ALA A 213 57.01 3.82 65.22
N LYS A 214 56.96 5.01 64.61
CA LYS A 214 57.83 6.15 64.98
C LYS A 214 57.58 6.63 66.42
N ALA A 215 56.34 6.66 66.88
CA ALA A 215 56.00 7.04 68.25
C ALA A 215 56.59 6.05 69.25
N HIS A 216 56.42 4.74 69.00
CA HIS A 216 56.98 3.69 69.82
C HIS A 216 58.52 3.72 69.84
N GLU A 217 59.17 3.96 68.70
CA GLU A 217 60.62 4.14 68.63
C GLU A 217 61.10 5.34 69.47
N LYS A 218 60.36 6.45 69.47
CA LYS A 218 60.67 7.62 70.32
C LYS A 218 60.52 7.30 71.79
N GLU A 219 59.47 6.60 72.19
CA GLU A 219 59.27 6.16 73.58
C GLU A 219 60.40 5.22 74.04
N LEU A 220 60.75 4.23 73.20
CA LEU A 220 61.89 3.35 73.46
C LEU A 220 63.21 4.11 73.57
N LYS A 221 63.43 5.09 72.70
CA LYS A 221 64.63 5.93 72.74
C LYS A 221 64.68 6.76 74.03
N LEU A 222 63.57 7.41 74.39
CA LEU A 222 63.45 8.21 75.60
C LEU A 222 63.66 7.36 76.87
N ALA A 223 63.14 6.13 76.89
CA ALA A 223 63.35 5.19 77.98
C ALA A 223 64.83 4.77 78.13
N ARG A 224 65.51 4.50 77.02
CA ARG A 224 66.96 4.20 77.01
C ARG A 224 67.79 5.40 77.45
N GLU A 225 67.45 6.61 77.01
CA GLU A 225 68.10 7.85 77.44
C GLU A 225 67.90 8.07 78.94
N LEU A 226 66.66 7.97 79.45
CA LEU A 226 66.37 8.08 80.89
C LEU A 226 67.15 7.07 81.72
N GLN A 227 67.23 5.81 81.27
CA GLN A 227 68.01 4.79 81.97
C GLN A 227 69.50 5.11 81.97
N THR A 228 70.03 5.62 80.84
CA THR A 228 71.44 6.04 80.74
C THR A 228 71.74 7.21 81.67
N GLU A 229 70.83 8.19 81.75
CA GLU A 229 70.94 9.31 82.70
C GLU A 229 70.88 8.84 84.16
N ARG A 230 70.00 7.87 84.50
CA ARG A 230 69.98 7.28 85.85
C ARG A 230 71.29 6.59 86.19
N ASN A 231 71.77 5.72 85.30
CA ASN A 231 73.02 5.00 85.50
C ASN A 231 74.20 5.97 85.67
N LYS A 232 74.23 7.05 84.89
CA LYS A 232 75.25 8.10 84.97
C LYS A 232 75.19 8.88 86.29
N LEU A 233 74.00 9.18 86.81
CA LEU A 233 73.84 9.83 88.11
C LEU A 233 74.27 8.93 89.27
N ASP A 234 73.96 7.64 89.21
CA ASP A 234 74.39 6.67 90.23
C ASP A 234 75.92 6.52 90.27
N GLU A 235 76.59 6.53 89.11
CA GLU A 235 78.06 6.56 89.00
C GLU A 235 78.67 7.83 89.63
N LEU A 236 78.08 9.01 89.36
CA LEU A 236 78.56 10.29 89.90
C LEU A 236 78.30 10.46 91.41
N LEU A 237 77.23 9.88 91.94
CA LEU A 237 76.86 9.95 93.36
C LEU A 237 77.55 8.88 94.22
N GLY A 238 78.38 8.02 93.63
CA GLY A 238 79.20 7.05 94.38
C GLY A 238 78.38 6.07 95.21
N ARG A 239 77.16 5.72 94.78
CA ARG A 239 76.34 4.65 95.39
C ARG A 239 76.45 3.40 94.54
N GLY A 240 77.64 2.80 94.54
CA GLY A 240 77.93 1.46 94.04
C GLY A 240 78.74 0.71 95.08
#